data_AF-A0A016WNN8-F1
#
_entry.id   AF-A0A016WNN8-F1
#
_cell.length_a   1.000
_cell.length_b   1.000
_cell.length_c   1.000
_cell.angle_alpha   90.00
_cell.angle_beta   90.00
_cell.angle_gamma   90.00
#
_symmetry.space_group_name_H-M   'P 1'
#
loop_
_entity.id
_entity.type
_entity.pdbx_description
1 polymer ?
#
loop_
_entity_poly.entity_id
_entity_poly.type
_entity_poly.pdbx_seq_one_letter_code
_entity_poly.pdbx_strand_id
1 'polypeptide(L)'
;MSKLVGHRFRAELHDDVVLVNIPNDNIKKQLLQNWLYDEQCISEHCIVCPHGKEGDCAKVMVIYQVECLDCNALYIGKTSRALCVGVTEHLASKRRGSLVSPLGKHRSEAHGGKDFAVKCKVLACEDEISARKALEAFCITVKNAEMDS
;
A
#
# COMPACT_ATOMS: atom_id res chain seq x y z
N MET A 1 -5.45 16.94 -58.08
CA MET A 1 -4.78 15.84 -57.36
C MET A 1 -4.02 16.44 -56.20
N SER A 2 -4.30 15.91 -55.02
CA SER A 2 -3.98 16.42 -53.68
C SER A 2 -2.50 16.29 -53.30
N LYS A 3 -2.04 17.17 -52.39
CA LYS A 3 -1.29 16.76 -51.18
C LYS A 3 -1.28 17.92 -50.17
N LEU A 4 -1.97 17.70 -49.04
CA LEU A 4 -1.74 18.41 -47.78
C LEU A 4 -0.30 18.16 -47.32
N VAL A 5 0.38 19.18 -46.80
CA VAL A 5 1.37 19.00 -45.75
C VAL A 5 1.02 19.99 -44.64
N GLY A 6 0.46 19.43 -43.56
CA GLY A 6 0.04 20.18 -42.39
C GLY A 6 1.23 20.75 -41.62
N HIS A 7 1.03 21.96 -41.11
CA HIS A 7 1.80 22.54 -40.02
C HIS A 7 1.89 21.53 -38.86
N ARG A 8 3.11 21.12 -38.49
CA ARG A 8 3.35 20.42 -37.23
C ARG A 8 3.89 21.44 -36.24
N PHE A 9 3.08 21.74 -35.23
CA PHE A 9 3.44 22.54 -34.07
C PHE A 9 4.72 22.00 -33.44
N ARG A 10 5.71 22.89 -33.26
CA ARG A 10 6.91 22.62 -32.48
C ARG A 10 6.48 22.68 -31.01
N ALA A 11 6.37 21.53 -30.35
CA ALA A 11 6.19 21.51 -28.90
C ALA A 11 7.49 22.03 -28.27
N GLU A 12 7.45 23.24 -27.71
CA GLU A 12 8.51 23.82 -26.90
C GLU A 12 8.57 23.09 -25.55
N LEU A 13 9.19 21.90 -25.52
CA LEU A 13 9.47 21.11 -24.31
C LEU A 13 10.91 21.36 -23.82
N HIS A 14 11.40 22.60 -23.91
CA HIS A 14 12.83 22.85 -23.78
C HIS A 14 13.35 23.02 -22.34
N ASP A 15 12.49 22.97 -21.31
CA ASP A 15 12.91 23.20 -19.91
C ASP A 15 12.34 22.20 -18.87
N ASP A 16 11.48 21.25 -19.25
CA ASP A 16 10.84 20.33 -18.30
C ASP A 16 11.50 18.93 -18.21
N VAL A 17 12.63 18.72 -18.88
CA VAL A 17 13.27 17.39 -18.94
C VAL A 17 14.63 17.41 -18.24
N VAL A 18 14.68 16.83 -17.04
CA VAL A 18 15.93 16.58 -16.33
C VAL A 18 16.51 15.23 -16.79
N LEU A 19 17.66 15.28 -17.47
CA LEU A 19 18.41 14.07 -17.81
C LEU A 19 19.23 13.63 -16.59
N VAL A 20 18.85 12.51 -15.96
CA VAL A 20 19.58 11.93 -14.83
C VAL A 20 20.28 10.65 -15.29
N ASN A 21 21.60 10.56 -15.10
CA ASN A 21 22.34 9.33 -15.36
C ASN A 21 22.15 8.36 -14.19
N ILE A 22 21.39 7.29 -14.39
CA ILE A 22 21.06 6.31 -13.35
C ILE A 22 22.02 5.11 -13.48
N PRO A 23 22.86 4.82 -12.45
CA PRO A 23 23.83 3.73 -12.51
C PRO A 23 23.15 2.38 -12.74
N ASN A 24 23.85 1.47 -13.45
CA ASN A 24 23.36 0.21 -14.02
C ASN A 24 22.97 -0.88 -12.99
N ASP A 25 22.23 -0.51 -11.95
CA ASP A 25 21.44 -1.46 -11.18
C ASP A 25 20.26 -1.96 -12.01
N ASN A 26 19.77 -3.15 -11.67
CA ASN A 26 18.76 -3.83 -12.49
C ASN A 26 17.58 -2.91 -12.84
N ILE A 27 17.16 -2.94 -14.10
CA ILE A 27 16.07 -2.10 -14.65
C ILE A 27 14.80 -2.19 -13.77
N LYS A 28 14.54 -3.34 -13.12
CA LYS A 28 13.40 -3.52 -12.23
C LYS A 28 13.50 -2.67 -10.95
N LYS A 29 14.67 -2.56 -10.31
CA LYS A 29 14.91 -1.67 -9.17
C LYS A 29 14.77 -0.21 -9.60
N GLN A 30 15.31 0.15 -10.77
CA GLN A 30 15.17 1.50 -11.30
C GLN A 30 13.72 1.86 -11.65
N LEU A 31 12.94 0.95 -12.24
CA LEU A 31 11.52 1.18 -12.54
C LEU A 31 10.68 1.29 -11.27
N LEU A 32 10.98 0.51 -10.23
CA LEU A 32 10.35 0.66 -8.91
C LEU A 32 10.74 1.98 -8.23
N GLN A 33 11.92 2.51 -8.52
CA GLN A 33 12.39 3.80 -8.02
C GLN A 33 11.81 4.97 -8.82
N ASN A 34 11.63 4.85 -10.14
CA ASN A 34 10.93 5.84 -10.97
C ASN A 34 9.43 5.91 -10.66
N TRP A 35 8.83 4.85 -10.12
CA TRP A 35 7.47 4.95 -9.55
C TRP A 35 7.40 5.97 -8.40
N LEU A 36 8.51 6.27 -7.72
CA LEU A 36 8.56 7.28 -6.67
C LEU A 36 8.26 8.71 -7.19
N TYR A 37 8.11 8.94 -8.49
CA TYR A 37 7.65 10.26 -8.98
C TYR A 37 6.12 10.42 -8.94
N ASP A 38 5.35 9.34 -8.77
CA ASP A 38 3.89 9.36 -8.56
C ASP A 38 3.56 9.27 -7.05
N GLU A 39 4.10 10.19 -6.24
CA GLU A 39 3.92 10.19 -4.78
C GLU A 39 2.50 10.55 -4.34
N GLN A 40 1.71 11.18 -5.22
CA GLN A 40 0.40 11.69 -4.86
C GLN A 40 -0.66 10.59 -4.88
N CYS A 41 -1.30 10.42 -3.73
CA CYS A 41 -2.42 9.49 -3.59
C CYS A 41 -3.66 10.07 -4.28
N ILE A 42 -4.04 9.52 -5.43
CA ILE A 42 -5.22 9.94 -6.18
C ILE A 42 -6.56 9.40 -5.63
N SER A 43 -6.52 8.58 -4.57
CA SER A 43 -7.72 7.96 -4.01
C SER A 43 -8.37 8.84 -2.94
N GLU A 44 -9.60 9.30 -3.21
CA GLU A 44 -10.40 10.13 -2.29
C GLU A 44 -10.72 9.44 -0.95
N HIS A 45 -10.83 8.11 -0.96
CA HIS A 45 -11.18 7.31 0.21
C HIS A 45 -10.02 6.40 0.66
N CYS A 46 -8.78 6.88 0.48
CA CYS A 46 -7.61 6.14 0.93
C CYS A 46 -7.62 6.00 2.46
N ILE A 47 -7.52 4.78 2.95
CA ILE A 47 -7.46 4.50 4.40
C ILE A 47 -6.02 4.44 4.93
N VAL A 48 -5.02 4.44 4.03
CA VAL A 48 -3.60 4.36 4.38
C VAL A 48 -3.01 5.75 4.58
N CYS A 49 -3.10 6.62 3.57
CA CYS A 49 -2.44 7.93 3.57
C CYS A 49 -2.90 8.87 4.72
N PRO A 50 -4.19 8.90 5.14
CA PRO A 50 -4.59 9.76 6.25
C PRO A 50 -3.92 9.44 7.59
N HIS A 51 -3.36 8.23 7.72
CA HIS A 51 -2.74 7.76 8.95
C HIS A 51 -1.25 7.42 8.78
N GLY A 52 -0.74 7.43 7.55
CA GLY A 52 0.64 7.19 7.17
C GLY A 52 1.27 8.41 6.51
N LYS A 53 2.24 8.18 5.62
CA LYS A 53 2.79 9.19 4.73
C LYS A 53 2.03 9.18 3.41
N GLU A 54 1.97 10.34 2.75
CA GLU A 54 1.49 10.39 1.37
C GLU A 54 2.30 9.41 0.49
N GLY A 55 1.61 8.71 -0.41
CA GLY A 55 2.21 7.64 -1.23
C GLY A 55 2.39 6.29 -0.53
N ASP A 56 2.22 6.16 0.79
CA ASP A 56 2.33 4.85 1.47
C ASP A 56 1.35 3.80 0.93
N CYS A 57 0.20 4.24 0.42
CA CYS A 57 -0.80 3.38 -0.18
C CYS A 57 -0.30 2.63 -1.43
N ALA A 58 0.65 3.21 -2.16
CA ALA A 58 1.22 2.62 -3.38
C ALA A 58 2.44 1.73 -3.11
N LYS A 59 3.00 1.77 -1.89
CA LYS A 59 4.20 1.00 -1.55
C LYS A 59 3.95 -0.50 -1.68
N VAL A 60 4.95 -1.19 -2.22
CA VAL A 60 4.99 -2.65 -2.41
C VAL A 60 6.00 -3.27 -1.43
N MET A 61 5.93 -4.58 -1.25
CA MET A 61 6.89 -5.33 -0.41
C MET A 61 6.95 -4.83 1.04
N VAL A 62 5.80 -4.44 1.59
CA VAL A 62 5.70 -3.84 2.91
C VAL A 62 5.19 -4.81 3.96
N ILE A 63 5.64 -4.60 5.19
CA ILE A 63 4.98 -5.02 6.42
C ILE A 63 4.18 -3.82 6.91
N TYR A 64 2.92 -4.04 7.30
CA TYR A 64 2.00 -2.99 7.71
C TYR A 64 1.19 -3.43 8.92
N GLN A 65 0.65 -2.44 9.64
CA GLN A 65 -0.33 -2.66 10.71
C GLN A 65 -1.69 -2.09 10.32
N VAL A 66 -2.75 -2.76 10.75
CA VAL A 66 -4.12 -2.24 10.79
C VAL A 66 -4.57 -2.24 12.24
N GLU A 67 -5.10 -1.12 12.71
CA GLU A 67 -5.57 -0.96 14.08
C GLU A 67 -7.07 -0.67 14.07
N CYS A 68 -7.81 -1.41 14.91
CA CYS A 68 -9.21 -1.14 15.20
C CYS A 68 -9.32 0.15 16.02
N LEU A 69 -10.09 1.13 15.57
CA LEU A 69 -10.24 2.40 16.28
C LEU A 69 -11.18 2.33 17.48
N ASP A 70 -11.93 1.24 17.62
CA ASP A 70 -12.89 1.05 18.72
C ASP A 70 -12.24 0.40 19.94
N CYS A 71 -11.32 -0.55 19.75
CA CYS A 71 -10.68 -1.31 20.82
C CYS A 71 -9.14 -1.34 20.79
N ASN A 72 -8.52 -0.71 19.79
CA ASN A 72 -7.06 -0.67 19.58
C ASN A 72 -6.39 -2.02 19.27
N ALA A 73 -7.18 -3.08 19.04
CA ALA A 73 -6.64 -4.36 18.59
C ALA A 73 -5.86 -4.18 17.28
N LEU A 74 -4.76 -4.94 17.14
CA LEU A 74 -3.83 -4.84 16.02
C LEU A 74 -3.86 -6.09 15.14
N TYR A 75 -3.76 -5.86 13.84
CA TYR A 75 -3.48 -6.84 12.80
C TYR A 75 -2.16 -6.45 12.12
N ILE A 76 -1.25 -7.40 11.95
CA ILE A 76 0.01 -7.22 11.23
C ILE A 76 -0.02 -8.08 9.98
N GLY A 77 0.17 -7.44 8.83
CA GLY A 77 0.22 -8.15 7.56
C GLY A 77 1.46 -7.78 6.75
N LYS A 78 1.80 -8.66 5.81
CA LYS A 78 2.72 -8.34 4.71
C LYS A 78 2.01 -8.34 3.36
N THR A 79 2.54 -7.59 2.40
CA THR A 79 2.10 -7.66 1.00
C THR A 79 3.29 -7.53 0.04
N SER A 80 3.26 -8.28 -1.06
CA SER A 80 4.14 -8.04 -2.22
C SER A 80 3.55 -7.07 -3.23
N ARG A 81 2.24 -6.82 -3.16
CA ARG A 81 1.47 -5.89 -4.00
C ARG A 81 1.41 -4.52 -3.33
N ALA A 82 0.90 -3.52 -4.04
CA ALA A 82 0.61 -2.20 -3.46
C ALA A 82 -0.24 -2.35 -2.20
N LEU A 83 0.11 -1.60 -1.14
CA LEU A 83 -0.54 -1.69 0.16
C LEU A 83 -2.06 -1.47 0.07
N CYS A 84 -2.49 -0.51 -0.75
CA CYS A 84 -3.89 -0.20 -0.96
C CYS A 84 -4.71 -1.43 -1.41
N VAL A 85 -4.13 -2.30 -2.25
CA VAL A 85 -4.80 -3.52 -2.73
C VAL A 85 -5.01 -4.49 -1.58
N GLY A 86 -3.95 -4.78 -0.81
CA GLY A 86 -4.03 -5.71 0.31
C GLY A 86 -5.03 -5.24 1.37
N VAL A 87 -4.97 -3.97 1.78
CA VAL A 87 -5.89 -3.48 2.81
C VAL A 87 -7.33 -3.40 2.31
N THR A 88 -7.56 -3.06 1.04
CA THR A 88 -8.91 -3.06 0.47
C THR A 88 -9.54 -4.46 0.50
N GLU A 89 -8.76 -5.52 0.25
CA GLU A 89 -9.23 -6.90 0.37
C GLU A 89 -9.61 -7.24 1.82
N HIS A 90 -8.79 -6.84 2.80
CA HIS A 90 -9.11 -7.01 4.22
C HIS A 90 -10.40 -6.25 4.60
N LEU A 91 -10.59 -5.02 4.12
CA LEU A 91 -11.80 -4.24 4.35
C LEU A 91 -13.04 -4.85 3.67
N ALA A 92 -12.90 -5.42 2.48
CA ALA A 92 -13.98 -6.14 1.83
C ALA A 92 -14.39 -7.39 2.63
N SER A 93 -13.42 -8.14 3.14
CA SER A 93 -13.66 -9.31 3.99
C SER A 93 -14.23 -8.95 5.36
N LYS A 94 -13.78 -7.84 5.97
CA LYS A 94 -14.38 -7.22 7.15
C LYS A 94 -15.85 -6.94 6.91
N ARG A 95 -16.19 -6.21 5.84
CA ARG A 95 -17.58 -5.83 5.48
C ARG A 95 -18.49 -7.05 5.31
N ARG A 96 -17.97 -8.15 4.74
CA ARG A 96 -18.71 -9.41 4.60
C ARG A 96 -18.80 -10.24 5.88
N GLY A 97 -18.03 -9.93 6.92
CA GLY A 97 -18.01 -10.69 8.17
C GLY A 97 -17.34 -12.05 8.02
N SER A 98 -16.33 -12.13 7.16
CA SER A 98 -15.66 -13.40 6.90
C SER A 98 -14.88 -13.86 8.15
N LEU A 99 -15.31 -14.99 8.74
CA LEU A 99 -14.68 -15.59 9.92
C LEU A 99 -13.27 -16.15 9.65
N VAL A 100 -12.90 -16.32 8.37
CA VAL A 100 -11.55 -16.76 7.97
C VAL A 100 -10.58 -15.59 7.81
N SER A 101 -11.08 -14.35 7.82
CA SER A 101 -10.23 -13.15 7.75
C SER A 101 -10.05 -12.55 9.14
N PRO A 102 -8.83 -12.10 9.50
CA PRO A 102 -8.55 -11.47 10.80
C PRO A 102 -9.56 -10.38 11.18
N LEU A 103 -9.79 -9.41 10.28
CA LEU A 103 -10.72 -8.30 10.54
C LEU A 103 -12.18 -8.74 10.61
N GLY A 104 -12.58 -9.75 9.83
CA GLY A 104 -13.96 -10.27 9.83
C GLY A 104 -14.26 -11.10 11.08
N LYS A 105 -13.30 -11.93 11.53
CA LYS A 105 -13.34 -12.65 12.80
C LYS A 105 -13.40 -11.66 13.96
N HIS A 106 -12.51 -10.67 13.99
CA HIS A 106 -12.51 -9.60 14.99
C HIS A 106 -13.85 -8.86 15.05
N ARG A 107 -14.44 -8.52 13.89
CA ARG A 107 -15.77 -7.91 13.83
C ARG A 107 -16.82 -8.75 14.55
N SER A 108 -16.80 -10.05 14.33
CA SER A 108 -17.77 -10.99 14.90
C SER A 108 -17.56 -11.15 16.41
N GLU A 109 -16.32 -11.41 16.83
CA GLU A 109 -15.99 -11.82 18.19
C GLU A 109 -15.88 -10.63 19.16
N ALA A 110 -15.21 -9.55 18.76
CA ALA A 110 -14.99 -8.39 19.64
C ALA A 110 -16.13 -7.36 19.58
N HIS A 111 -16.84 -7.29 18.44
CA HIS A 111 -17.84 -6.25 18.18
C HIS A 111 -19.25 -6.79 17.96
N GLY A 112 -19.49 -8.10 18.13
CA GLY A 112 -20.81 -8.71 17.96
C GLY A 112 -21.39 -8.50 16.56
N GLY A 113 -20.53 -8.43 15.54
CA GLY A 113 -20.89 -8.18 14.15
C GLY A 113 -21.03 -6.71 13.76
N LYS A 114 -20.92 -5.76 14.70
CA LYS A 114 -20.95 -4.32 14.40
C LYS A 114 -19.70 -3.89 13.63
N ASP A 115 -19.87 -2.99 12.67
CA ASP A 115 -18.74 -2.46 11.92
C ASP A 115 -17.91 -1.49 12.76
N PHE A 116 -16.60 -1.45 12.52
CA PHE A 116 -15.63 -0.61 13.23
C PHE A 116 -14.71 0.15 12.26
N ALA A 117 -14.24 1.33 12.64
CA ALA A 117 -13.29 2.09 11.84
C ALA A 117 -11.86 1.55 12.03
N VAL A 118 -10.99 1.74 11.03
CA VAL A 118 -9.60 1.29 11.10
C VAL A 118 -8.63 2.38 10.67
N LYS A 119 -7.40 2.31 11.19
CA LYS A 119 -6.25 3.04 10.63
C LYS A 119 -5.18 2.07 10.16
N CYS A 120 -4.47 2.41 9.08
CA CYS A 120 -3.39 1.59 8.53
C CYS A 120 -2.06 2.36 8.50
N LYS A 121 -0.95 1.70 8.80
CA LYS A 121 0.40 2.28 8.77
C LYS A 121 1.41 1.28 8.22
N VAL A 122 2.37 1.75 7.43
CA VAL A 122 3.55 0.97 7.04
C VAL A 122 4.49 0.86 8.24
N LEU A 123 4.97 -0.35 8.51
CA LEU A 123 5.97 -0.62 9.54
C LEU A 123 7.38 -0.68 8.95
N ALA A 124 7.54 -1.39 7.84
CA ALA A 124 8.81 -1.55 7.14
C ALA A 124 8.60 -1.95 5.68
N CYS A 125 9.62 -1.72 4.85
CA CYS A 125 9.71 -2.24 3.48
C CYS A 125 10.88 -3.24 3.43
N GLU A 126 10.66 -4.43 2.88
CA GLU A 126 11.68 -5.48 2.82
C GLU A 126 11.51 -6.30 1.53
N ASP A 127 12.48 -6.29 0.63
CA ASP A 127 12.35 -6.95 -0.68
C ASP A 127 12.58 -8.45 -0.63
N GLU A 128 13.39 -8.94 0.32
CA GLU A 128 13.67 -10.35 0.50
C GLU A 128 12.48 -11.07 1.16
N ILE A 129 11.99 -12.14 0.54
CA ILE A 129 10.73 -12.80 0.95
C ILE A 129 10.86 -13.41 2.36
N SER A 130 11.99 -14.02 2.67
CA SER A 130 12.27 -14.67 3.95
C SER A 130 12.44 -13.63 5.05
N ALA A 131 13.23 -12.58 4.82
CA ALA A 131 13.34 -11.45 5.74
C ALA A 131 11.97 -10.78 5.99
N ARG A 132 11.15 -10.55 4.96
CA ARG A 132 9.81 -9.96 5.13
C ARG A 132 8.90 -10.85 5.98
N LYS A 133 8.93 -12.16 5.78
CA LYS A 133 8.19 -13.13 6.61
C LYS A 133 8.69 -13.13 8.05
N ALA A 134 10.00 -13.10 8.25
CA ALA A 134 10.59 -13.05 9.58
C ALA A 134 10.23 -11.74 10.32
N LEU A 135 10.26 -10.61 9.61
CA LEU A 135 9.86 -9.31 10.14
C LEU A 135 8.37 -9.25 10.47
N GLU A 136 7.50 -9.81 9.64
CA GLU A 136 6.06 -9.94 9.94
C GLU A 136 5.84 -10.70 11.24
N ALA A 137 6.42 -11.91 11.38
CA ALA A 137 6.31 -12.73 12.59
C ALA A 137 6.89 -12.03 13.83
N PHE A 138 8.01 -11.33 13.66
CA PHE A 138 8.62 -10.52 14.72
C PHE A 138 7.69 -9.38 15.15
N CYS A 139 7.11 -8.65 14.19
CA CYS A 139 6.17 -7.56 14.46
C CYS A 139 4.89 -8.06 15.16
N ILE A 140 4.32 -9.19 14.74
CA ILE A 140 3.16 -9.83 15.41
C ILE A 140 3.48 -10.03 16.90
N THR A 141 4.66 -10.58 17.19
CA THR A 141 5.11 -10.88 18.55
C THR A 141 5.33 -9.61 19.36
N VAL A 142 6.12 -8.67 18.85
CA VAL A 142 6.51 -7.46 19.59
C VAL A 142 5.33 -6.51 19.79
N LYS A 143 4.36 -6.49 18.87
CA LYS A 143 3.17 -5.63 18.95
C LYS A 143 2.01 -6.28 19.71
N ASN A 144 2.10 -7.57 20.06
CA ASN A 144 0.99 -8.34 20.62
C ASN A 144 -0.27 -8.24 19.73
N ALA A 145 -0.14 -8.62 18.45
CA ALA A 145 -1.20 -8.43 17.47
C ALA A 145 -2.39 -9.36 17.72
N GLU A 146 -3.41 -8.85 18.41
CA GLU A 146 -4.57 -9.63 18.86
C GLU A 146 -5.41 -10.19 17.71
N MET A 147 -5.50 -9.48 16.58
CA MET A 147 -6.29 -9.92 15.42
C MET A 147 -5.62 -11.04 14.63
N ASP A 148 -4.32 -11.31 14.83
CA ASP A 148 -3.58 -12.40 14.19
C ASP A 148 -3.74 -13.76 14.90
N SER A 149 -4.53 -13.82 15.98
CA SER A 149 -4.78 -15.02 16.79
C SER A 149 -5.92 -15.93 16.31
#